data_AF-A0A2D7X2E3-F1
#
_entry.id   AF-A0A2D7X2E3-F1
#
_cell.length_a   1.000
_cell.length_b   1.000
_cell.length_c   1.000
_cell.angle_alpha   90.00
_cell.angle_beta   90.00
_cell.angle_gamma   90.00
#
_symmetry.space_group_name_H-M   'P 1'
#
loop_
_entity.id
_entity.type
_entity.pdbx_description
1 polymer ?
#
loop_
_entity_poly.entity_id
_entity_poly.type
_entity_poly.pdbx_seq_one_letter_code
_entity_poly.pdbx_strand_id
1 'polypeptide(L)'
;MVVDTPHGEFEVKDITRKERRKYYKKVKKVFTSENITELHELGDEFTLLAFGNEKKADEALGNLSAVQEDEVLTAIIGAYMGLDLGNLTGD
;
A
#
# COMPACT_ATOMS: atom_id res chain seq x y z
N MET A 1 3.58 12.02 3.59
CA MET A 1 3.54 11.33 4.89
C MET A 1 4.62 10.27 4.94
N VAL A 2 5.13 9.96 6.13
CA VAL A 2 6.06 8.84 6.31
C VAL A 2 5.26 7.64 6.81
N VAL A 3 5.51 6.47 6.24
CA VAL A 3 4.90 5.20 6.65
C VAL A 3 6.00 4.28 7.15
N ASP A 4 5.88 3.87 8.40
CA ASP A 4 6.78 2.89 9.01
C ASP A 4 6.34 1.48 8.60
N THR A 5 7.28 0.70 8.09
CA THR A 5 7.04 -0.68 7.66
C THR A 5 8.09 -1.62 8.28
N PRO A 6 7.88 -2.95 8.24
CA PRO A 6 8.90 -3.90 8.66
C PRO A 6 10.24 -3.79 7.91
N HIS A 7 10.25 -3.13 6.74
CA HIS A 7 11.42 -2.96 5.88
C HIS A 7 12.00 -1.54 5.89
N GLY A 8 11.52 -0.68 6.79
CA GLY A 8 11.99 0.69 6.96
C GLY A 8 10.90 1.74 6.78
N GLU A 9 11.32 3.00 6.84
CA GLU A 9 10.45 4.17 6.69
C GLU A 9 10.34 4.56 5.22
N PHE A 10 9.11 4.75 4.72
CA PHE A 10 8.85 5.14 3.35
C PHE A 10 8.20 6.51 3.29
N GLU A 11 8.86 7.45 2.62
CA GLU A 11 8.28 8.75 2.32
C GLU A 11 7.32 8.64 1.13
N VAL A 12 6.03 8.77 1.40
CA VAL A 12 4.97 8.68 0.40
C VAL A 12 4.19 9.98 0.29
N LYS A 13 3.57 10.21 -0.85
CA LYS A 13 2.71 11.36 -1.09
C LYS A 13 1.51 11.31 -0.16
N ASP A 14 1.10 12.46 0.35
CA ASP A 14 -0.16 12.53 1.10
C ASP A 14 -1.35 12.46 0.15
N ILE A 15 -2.42 11.77 0.55
CA ILE A 15 -3.64 11.68 -0.26
C ILE A 15 -4.74 12.57 0.32
N THR A 16 -5.50 13.20 -0.55
CA THR A 16 -6.64 14.01 -0.12
C THR A 16 -7.77 13.13 0.42
N ARG A 17 -8.66 13.72 1.23
CA ARG A 17 -9.88 13.04 1.70
C ARG A 17 -10.74 12.52 0.53
N LYS A 18 -10.73 13.21 -0.62
CA LYS A 18 -11.49 12.82 -1.81
C LYS A 18 -10.89 11.58 -2.46
N GLU A 19 -9.56 11.52 -2.61
CA GLU A 19 -8.84 10.35 -3.10
C GLU A 19 -9.05 9.16 -2.16
N ARG A 20 -8.87 9.36 -0.85
CA ARG A 20 -9.13 8.31 0.15
C ARG A 20 -10.53 7.71 -0.01
N ARG A 21 -11.57 8.55 -0.15
CA ARG A 21 -12.96 8.09 -0.34
C ARG A 21 -13.18 7.36 -1.67
N LYS A 22 -12.48 7.75 -2.74
CA LYS A 22 -12.52 7.07 -4.04
C LYS A 22 -12.04 5.63 -3.90
N TYR A 23 -10.96 5.42 -3.15
CA TYR A 23 -10.34 4.10 -3.01
C TYR A 23 -10.93 3.25 -1.89
N TYR A 24 -11.53 3.85 -0.85
CA TYR A 24 -12.01 3.14 0.34
C TYR A 24 -12.89 1.91 0.05
N LYS A 25 -13.85 2.03 -0.89
CA LYS A 25 -14.72 0.91 -1.28
C LYS A 25 -13.95 -0.21 -1.99
N LYS A 26 -13.00 0.14 -2.86
CA LYS A 26 -12.16 -0.83 -3.59
C LYS A 26 -11.25 -1.57 -2.61
N VAL A 27 -10.49 -0.83 -1.79
CA VAL A 27 -9.59 -1.40 -0.78
C VAL A 27 -10.35 -2.35 0.15
N LYS A 28 -11.48 -1.91 0.71
CA LYS A 28 -12.27 -2.78 1.60
C LYS A 28 -12.72 -4.07 0.91
N LYS A 29 -13.17 -3.98 -0.35
CA LYS A 29 -13.59 -5.16 -1.12
C LYS A 29 -12.43 -6.15 -1.29
N VAL A 30 -11.29 -5.66 -1.76
CA VAL A 30 -10.08 -6.47 -2.06
C VAL A 30 -9.53 -7.12 -0.80
N PHE A 31 -9.40 -6.36 0.29
CA PHE A 31 -8.90 -6.91 1.56
C PHE A 31 -9.82 -7.97 2.18
N THR A 32 -11.11 -7.97 1.84
CA THR A 32 -12.07 -9.00 2.29
C THR A 32 -12.24 -10.15 1.32
N SER A 33 -11.76 -10.04 0.07
CA SER A 33 -11.98 -11.06 -0.96
C SER A 33 -10.94 -12.18 -0.91
N GLU A 34 -9.88 -12.04 -0.10
CA GLU A 34 -8.73 -12.97 -0.02
C GLU A 34 -8.13 -13.29 -1.41
N ASN A 35 -8.37 -12.42 -2.39
CA ASN A 35 -7.93 -12.60 -3.76
C ASN A 35 -6.59 -11.91 -3.95
N ILE A 36 -5.52 -12.71 -3.96
CA ILE A 36 -4.14 -12.26 -4.12
C ILE A 36 -3.95 -11.45 -5.42
N THR A 37 -4.60 -11.85 -6.53
CA THR A 37 -4.49 -11.11 -7.79
C THR A 37 -5.09 -9.72 -7.69
N GLU A 38 -6.27 -9.58 -7.05
CA GLU A 38 -6.86 -8.25 -6.80
C GLU A 38 -5.99 -7.40 -5.86
N LEU A 39 -5.26 -8.04 -4.94
CA LEU A 39 -4.35 -7.38 -4.00
C LEU A 39 -3.11 -6.84 -4.71
N HIS A 40 -2.50 -7.60 -5.62
CA HIS A 40 -1.37 -7.12 -6.43
C HIS A 40 -1.78 -5.95 -7.35
N GLU A 41 -2.93 -6.07 -8.04
CA GLU A 41 -3.44 -4.97 -8.88
C GLU A 41 -3.72 -3.69 -8.07
N LEU A 42 -4.17 -3.86 -6.82
CA LEU A 42 -4.35 -2.74 -5.91
C LEU A 42 -3.01 -2.17 -5.46
N GLY A 43 -2.02 -3.03 -5.17
CA GLY A 43 -0.65 -2.65 -4.87
C GLY A 43 -0.06 -1.76 -5.94
N ASP A 44 -0.08 -2.20 -7.20
CA ASP A 44 0.43 -1.43 -8.36
C ASP A 44 -0.21 -0.04 -8.49
N GLU A 45 -1.54 0.04 -8.34
CA GLU A 45 -2.25 1.32 -8.40
C GLU A 45 -1.80 2.25 -7.26
N PHE A 46 -1.56 1.70 -6.08
CA PHE A 46 -1.12 2.45 -4.91
C PHE A 46 0.37 2.79 -4.94
N THR A 47 1.22 2.02 -5.61
CA THR A 47 2.62 2.32 -5.85
C THR A 47 2.77 3.68 -6.53
N LEU A 48 2.06 3.87 -7.65
CA LEU A 48 2.09 5.15 -8.37
C LEU A 48 1.41 6.27 -7.60
N LEU A 49 0.35 5.98 -6.85
CA LEU A 49 -0.31 6.96 -5.99
C LEU A 49 0.63 7.47 -4.88
N ALA A 50 1.38 6.54 -4.28
CA ALA A 50 2.27 6.78 -3.15
C ALA A 50 3.57 7.47 -3.57
N PHE A 51 4.25 6.96 -4.60
CA PHE A 51 5.55 7.49 -5.01
C PHE A 51 5.45 8.54 -6.13
N GLY A 52 4.30 8.65 -6.77
CA GLY A 52 3.97 9.67 -7.77
C GLY A 52 4.48 9.40 -9.19
N ASN A 53 5.52 8.59 -9.36
CA ASN A 53 6.00 8.10 -10.65
C ASN A 53 6.81 6.80 -10.49
N GLU A 54 7.02 6.09 -11.60
CA GLU A 54 7.75 4.82 -11.65
C GLU A 54 9.19 4.96 -11.14
N LYS A 55 9.91 6.02 -11.54
CA LYS A 55 11.30 6.21 -11.11
C LYS A 55 11.45 6.25 -9.59
N LYS A 56 10.56 6.98 -8.90
CA LYS A 56 10.57 7.07 -7.43
C LYS A 56 10.12 5.76 -6.78
N ALA A 57 9.17 5.06 -7.40
CA ALA A 57 8.76 3.75 -6.94
C ALA A 57 9.92 2.76 -7.01
N ASP A 58 10.63 2.69 -8.14
CA ASP A 58 11.81 1.84 -8.33
C ASP A 58 12.94 2.19 -7.35
N GLU A 59 13.20 3.48 -7.12
CA GLU A 59 14.20 3.92 -6.14
C GLU A 59 13.84 3.50 -4.70
N ALA A 60 12.55 3.50 -4.35
CA ALA A 60 12.07 3.14 -3.03
C ALA A 60 11.99 1.62 -2.84
N LEU A 61 11.47 0.89 -3.84
CA LEU A 61 11.11 -0.52 -3.74
C LEU A 61 12.15 -1.46 -4.37
N GLY A 62 12.99 -0.99 -5.29
CA GLY A 62 13.81 -1.87 -6.14
C GLY A 62 14.90 -2.70 -5.45
N ASN A 63 15.11 -2.52 -4.14
CA ASN A 63 15.98 -3.40 -3.32
C ASN A 63 15.20 -4.46 -2.53
N LEU A 64 13.87 -4.47 -2.64
CA LEU A 64 12.98 -5.39 -1.96
C LEU A 64 12.71 -6.61 -2.85
N SER A 65 12.45 -7.75 -2.23
CA SER A 65 11.82 -8.88 -2.92
C SER A 65 10.33 -8.62 -3.09
N ALA A 66 9.69 -9.32 -4.03
CA ALA A 66 8.25 -9.20 -4.29
C ALA A 66 7.39 -9.30 -3.01
N VAL A 67 7.73 -10.21 -2.09
CA VAL A 67 7.02 -10.37 -0.81
C VAL A 67 7.19 -9.14 0.08
N GLN A 68 8.38 -8.55 0.11
CA GLN A 68 8.63 -7.35 0.90
C GLN A 68 7.96 -6.12 0.29
N GLU A 69 7.89 -6.04 -1.05
CA GLU A 69 7.12 -5.00 -1.74
C GLU A 69 5.63 -5.10 -1.36
N ASP A 70 5.05 -6.30 -1.39
CA ASP A 70 3.66 -6.52 -0.98
C ASP A 70 3.41 -6.07 0.47
N GLU A 71 4.33 -6.38 1.39
CA GLU A 71 4.24 -5.96 2.79
C GLU A 71 4.31 -4.43 2.95
N VAL A 72 5.22 -3.77 2.22
CA VAL A 72 5.36 -2.30 2.22
C VAL A 72 4.11 -1.64 1.63
N LEU A 73 3.63 -2.11 0.48
CA LEU A 73 2.44 -1.55 -0.18
C LEU A 73 1.19 -1.77 0.65
N THR A 74 1.06 -2.94 1.29
CA THR A 74 -0.03 -3.23 2.24
C THR A 74 -0.01 -2.24 3.40
N ALA A 75 1.16 -1.99 4.01
CA ALA A 75 1.30 -1.01 5.09
C ALA A 75 0.92 0.42 4.65
N ILE A 76 1.36 0.84 3.46
CA ILE A 76 1.01 2.15 2.86
C ILE A 76 -0.51 2.26 2.65
N ILE A 77 -1.14 1.24 2.09
CA ILE A 77 -2.60 1.20 1.90
C ILE A 77 -3.32 1.31 3.24
N GLY A 78 -2.84 0.58 4.27
CA GLY A 78 -3.37 0.65 5.63
C GLY A 78 -3.31 2.06 6.21
N ALA A 79 -2.13 2.68 6.14
CA ALA A 79 -1.89 4.03 6.62
C ALA A 79 -2.81 5.05 5.94
N TYR A 80 -2.99 4.96 4.62
CA TYR A 80 -3.89 5.84 3.88
C TYR A 80 -5.36 5.67 4.26
N MET A 81 -5.79 4.43 4.50
CA MET A 81 -7.19 4.14 4.82
C MET A 81 -7.51 4.30 6.30
N GLY A 82 -6.49 4.47 7.15
CA GLY A 82 -6.63 4.40 8.61
C GLY A 82 -7.09 3.01 9.06
N LEU A 83 -6.65 1.98 8.34
CA LEU A 83 -6.87 0.59 8.73
C LEU A 83 -5.72 0.18 9.62
N ASP A 84 -6.06 -0.34 10.80
CA ASP A 84 -5.08 -1.02 11.62
C ASP A 84 -4.88 -2.43 11.04
N LEU A 85 -3.93 -2.54 10.11
CA LEU A 85 -3.62 -3.81 9.43
C LEU A 85 -2.72 -4.71 10.29
N GLY A 86 -2.37 -4.29 11.50
CA GLY A 86 -1.51 -5.05 12.45
C GLY A 86 -2.07 -6.40 12.90
N ASN A 87 -3.26 -6.79 12.44
CA ASN A 87 -3.92 -8.07 12.75
C ASN A 87 -4.21 -8.93 11.50
N LEU A 88 -3.72 -8.61 10.31
CA LEU A 88 -3.89 -9.47 9.12
C LEU A 88 -2.86 -10.60 9.03
N THR A 89 -1.80 -10.56 9.84
CA THR A 89 -1.03 -11.76 10.16
C THR A 89 -1.81 -12.54 11.21
N GLY A 90 -2.78 -13.33 10.75
CA GLY A 90 -3.48 -14.29 11.60
C GLY A 90 -2.48 -15.22 12.28
N ASP A 91 -2.57 -15.31 13.59
CA ASP A 91 -2.06 -16.43 14.40
C ASP A 91 -2.81 -17.72 14.02
#